data_AF-A0A251XNE8-F1
#
_entry.id   AF-A0A251XNE8-F1
#
_cell.length_a   1.000
_cell.length_b   1.000
_cell.length_c   1.000
_cell.angle_alpha   90.00
_cell.angle_beta   90.00
_cell.angle_gamma   90.00
#
_symmetry.space_group_name_H-M   'P 1'
#
loop_
_entity.id
_entity.type
_entity.pdbx_description
1 polymer ?
#
loop_
_entity_poly.entity_id
_entity_poly.type
_entity_poly.pdbx_seq_one_letter_code
_entity_poly.pdbx_strand_id
1 'polypeptide(L)'
;MKRITPPVLVLALVIGGGLAGCASPSPAPHAAPTPRAADDPAITGAQGAAHLDDGYVQIGGGGTTVDLYIGPMCPHCREFEEPNLPALLADAAAGRAEIR
;
A
#
# COMPACT_ATOMS: atom_id res chain seq x y z
N MET A 1 25.51 54.51 26.12
CA MET A 1 25.13 54.76 24.71
C MET A 1 24.12 53.70 24.29
N LYS A 2 22.92 54.11 23.86
CA LYS A 2 21.74 53.26 23.62
C LYS A 2 21.40 53.33 22.12
N ARG A 3 21.35 52.21 21.41
CA ARG A 3 20.89 52.07 20.01
C ARG A 3 20.09 50.76 19.92
N ILE A 4 18.77 50.81 20.02
CA ILE A 4 17.76 51.02 18.96
C ILE A 4 17.74 49.86 17.96
N THR A 5 16.71 49.01 18.11
CA THR A 5 16.25 47.94 17.22
C THR A 5 15.71 48.50 15.91
N PRO A 6 15.76 47.71 14.81
CA PRO A 6 14.59 47.65 13.94
C PRO A 6 14.26 46.20 13.51
N PRO A 7 13.03 45.72 13.78
CA PRO A 7 12.37 44.72 12.93
C PRO A 7 11.98 45.43 11.61
N VAL A 8 11.47 44.71 10.60
CA VAL A 8 11.10 45.23 9.26
C VAL A 8 12.25 45.19 8.24
N LEU A 9 12.68 44.01 7.80
CA LEU A 9 13.25 43.83 6.44
C LEU A 9 13.31 42.37 5.97
N VAL A 10 12.29 41.54 6.21
CA VAL A 10 12.21 40.22 5.57
C VAL A 10 10.77 39.97 5.12
N LEU A 11 10.26 40.86 4.28
CA LEU A 11 8.95 40.74 3.64
C LEU A 11 9.10 41.18 2.17
N ALA A 12 9.86 40.43 1.36
CA ALA A 12 9.89 40.62 -0.10
C ALA A 12 10.64 39.50 -0.86
N LEU A 13 10.45 38.22 -0.51
CA LEU A 13 11.01 37.13 -1.34
C LEU A 13 10.03 35.97 -1.51
N VAL A 14 8.79 36.32 -1.88
CA VAL A 14 7.79 35.38 -2.39
C VAL A 14 7.17 36.10 -3.58
N ILE A 15 7.02 35.42 -4.73
CA ILE A 15 6.52 35.88 -6.05
C ILE A 15 7.66 35.94 -7.07
N GLY A 16 7.77 34.92 -7.92
CA GLY A 16 8.60 35.00 -9.13
C GLY A 16 8.98 33.69 -9.84
N GLY A 17 8.28 32.57 -9.65
CA GLY A 17 8.72 31.29 -10.22
C GLY A 17 7.61 30.31 -10.57
N GLY A 18 6.48 30.77 -11.11
CA GLY A 18 5.43 29.91 -11.65
C GLY A 18 5.15 30.30 -13.11
N LEU A 19 4.99 29.29 -13.98
CA LEU A 19 4.52 29.32 -15.38
C LEU A 19 5.57 28.91 -16.44
N ALA A 20 6.08 27.68 -16.36
CA ALA A 20 6.57 26.95 -17.54
C ALA A 20 6.51 25.43 -17.26
N GLY A 21 5.41 24.77 -17.64
CA GLY A 21 5.29 23.33 -17.40
C GLY A 21 3.93 22.70 -17.72
N CYS A 22 3.33 23.01 -18.87
CA CYS A 22 2.22 22.22 -19.41
C CYS A 22 2.51 21.86 -20.87
N ALA A 23 3.45 20.94 -21.08
CA ALA A 23 3.50 20.16 -22.30
C ALA A 23 3.14 18.72 -21.92
N SER A 24 1.84 18.43 -21.91
CA SER A 24 1.33 17.07 -21.68
C SER A 24 1.60 16.24 -22.94
N PRO A 25 2.36 15.14 -22.89
CA PRO A 25 2.33 14.16 -23.97
C PRO A 25 0.93 13.52 -24.01
N SER A 26 0.37 13.36 -25.21
CA SER A 26 -0.88 12.62 -25.44
C SER A 26 -0.84 11.27 -24.71
N PRO A 27 -1.92 10.84 -24.04
CA PRO A 27 -1.99 9.48 -23.52
C PRO A 27 -1.87 8.52 -24.69
N ALA A 28 -0.87 7.64 -24.67
CA ALA A 28 -0.85 6.46 -25.53
C ALA A 28 -2.17 5.70 -25.33
N PRO A 29 -2.74 5.07 -26.37
CA PRO A 29 -3.97 4.29 -26.21
C PRO A 29 -3.73 3.22 -25.14
N HIS A 30 -4.45 3.35 -24.03
CA HIS A 30 -4.47 2.38 -22.96
C HIS A 30 -4.97 1.07 -23.58
N ALA A 31 -4.12 0.06 -23.64
CA ALA A 31 -4.55 -1.27 -24.06
C ALA A 31 -5.74 -1.66 -23.18
N ALA A 32 -6.88 -1.94 -23.80
CA ALA A 32 -8.06 -2.39 -23.08
C ALA A 32 -7.68 -3.64 -22.27
N PRO A 33 -8.08 -3.76 -20.99
CA PRO A 33 -7.88 -4.99 -20.25
C PRO A 33 -8.54 -6.12 -21.04
N THR A 34 -7.75 -7.11 -21.44
CA THR A 34 -8.29 -8.34 -22.02
C THR A 34 -9.24 -8.93 -20.99
N PRO A 35 -10.50 -9.22 -21.34
CA PRO A 35 -11.40 -9.90 -20.41
C PRO A 35 -10.77 -11.24 -20.06
N ARG A 36 -10.27 -11.41 -18.82
CA ARG A 36 -10.04 -12.75 -18.29
C ARG A 36 -11.42 -13.37 -18.14
N ALA A 37 -11.65 -14.45 -18.87
CA ALA A 37 -12.86 -15.22 -18.75
C ALA A 37 -13.04 -15.61 -17.27
N ALA A 38 -14.08 -15.08 -16.65
CA ALA A 38 -14.57 -15.55 -15.37
C ALA A 38 -15.58 -16.66 -15.69
N ASP A 39 -15.21 -17.90 -15.35
CA ASP A 39 -16.01 -19.12 -15.16
C ASP A 39 -15.17 -20.37 -15.57
N ASP A 40 -14.15 -20.76 -14.78
CA ASP A 40 -13.34 -21.98 -15.04
C ASP A 40 -13.20 -22.87 -13.78
N PRO A 41 -13.70 -24.12 -13.77
CA PRO A 41 -13.54 -25.07 -12.67
C PRO A 41 -12.09 -25.48 -12.34
N ALA A 42 -11.09 -24.93 -13.04
CA ALA A 42 -9.68 -25.33 -12.96
C ALA A 42 -8.74 -24.37 -12.18
N ILE A 43 -9.24 -23.34 -11.50
CA ILE A 43 -8.37 -22.44 -10.71
C ILE A 43 -7.78 -23.22 -9.52
N THR A 44 -6.57 -23.72 -9.72
CA THR A 44 -5.80 -24.64 -8.86
C THR A 44 -4.34 -24.19 -8.79
N GLY A 45 -3.56 -24.78 -7.89
CA GLY A 45 -2.14 -24.52 -7.69
C GLY A 45 -1.84 -23.19 -6.99
N ALA A 46 -0.65 -22.63 -7.25
CA ALA A 46 -0.21 -21.37 -6.67
C ALA A 46 -0.18 -20.25 -7.71
N GLN A 47 -0.77 -19.09 -7.38
CA GLN A 47 -0.73 -17.87 -8.18
C GLN A 47 -0.21 -16.71 -7.34
N GLY A 48 1.06 -16.36 -7.52
CA GLY A 48 1.74 -15.39 -6.66
C GLY A 48 1.77 -15.90 -5.22
N ALA A 49 1.19 -15.11 -4.30
CA ALA A 49 1.07 -15.45 -2.89
C ALA A 49 -0.10 -16.39 -2.56
N ALA A 50 -1.05 -16.57 -3.49
CA ALA A 50 -2.23 -17.39 -3.25
C ALA A 50 -1.92 -18.87 -3.52
N HIS A 51 -2.13 -19.72 -2.52
CA HIS A 51 -2.05 -21.19 -2.61
C HIS A 51 -3.49 -21.71 -2.66
N LEU A 52 -4.02 -21.88 -3.87
CA LEU A 52 -5.44 -22.06 -4.14
C LEU A 52 -5.94 -23.45 -3.76
N ASP A 53 -5.08 -24.46 -3.87
CA ASP A 53 -5.40 -25.84 -3.47
C ASP A 53 -5.40 -25.99 -1.94
N ASP A 54 -4.57 -25.20 -1.26
CA ASP A 54 -4.43 -25.24 0.20
C ASP A 54 -5.32 -24.20 0.91
N GLY A 55 -5.90 -23.26 0.16
CA GLY A 55 -6.90 -22.30 0.65
C GLY A 55 -6.34 -21.12 1.44
N TYR A 56 -5.10 -20.68 1.18
CA TYR A 56 -4.48 -19.58 1.93
C TYR A 56 -3.71 -18.59 1.04
N VAL A 57 -3.40 -17.41 1.60
CA VAL A 57 -2.54 -16.41 0.98
C VAL A 57 -1.32 -16.18 1.85
N GLN A 58 -0.14 -16.47 1.33
CA GLN A 58 1.12 -16.34 2.05
C GLN A 58 1.66 -14.91 2.01
N ILE A 59 1.99 -14.36 3.17
CA ILE A 59 2.67 -13.06 3.29
C ILE A 59 3.94 -13.25 4.12
N GLY A 60 5.09 -12.88 3.56
CA GLY A 60 6.39 -13.06 4.20
C GLY A 60 6.98 -14.46 3.97
N GLY A 61 7.92 -14.85 4.84
CA GLY A 61 8.64 -16.12 4.76
C GLY A 61 9.55 -16.36 5.97
N GLY A 62 9.17 -15.81 7.13
CA GLY A 62 9.90 -15.98 8.37
C GLY A 62 9.66 -17.34 9.01
N GLY A 63 10.53 -17.74 9.93
CA GLY A 63 10.47 -19.07 10.57
C GLY A 63 9.32 -19.27 11.56
N THR A 64 8.53 -18.22 11.85
CA THR A 64 7.33 -18.31 12.69
C THR A 64 6.10 -18.20 11.81
N THR A 65 5.25 -19.23 11.81
CA THR A 65 4.01 -19.23 11.04
C THR A 65 2.83 -18.74 11.89
N VAL A 66 2.03 -17.82 11.33
CA VAL A 66 0.78 -17.33 11.91
C VAL A 66 -0.37 -17.61 10.94
N ASP A 67 -1.25 -18.53 11.32
CA ASP A 67 -2.49 -18.81 10.63
C ASP A 67 -3.56 -17.77 11.00
N LEU A 68 -4.02 -16.97 10.04
CA LEU A 68 -5.01 -15.90 10.23
C LEU A 68 -6.29 -16.16 9.41
N TYR A 69 -7.32 -16.64 10.10
CA TYR A 69 -8.64 -16.88 9.50
C TYR A 69 -9.52 -15.63 9.64
N ILE A 70 -9.76 -14.94 8.52
CA ILE A 70 -10.63 -13.76 8.45
C ILE A 70 -11.78 -14.02 7.47
N GLY A 71 -12.99 -13.65 7.88
CA GLY A 71 -14.17 -13.65 7.01
C GLY A 71 -14.46 -12.24 6.48
N PRO A 72 -14.72 -12.04 5.17
CA PRO A 72 -15.08 -10.72 4.61
C PRO A 72 -16.33 -10.09 5.24
N MET A 73 -17.21 -10.93 5.79
CA MET A 73 -18.46 -10.54 6.44
C MET A 73 -18.43 -10.71 7.96
N CYS A 74 -17.25 -10.91 8.55
CA CYS A 74 -17.09 -11.12 9.98
C CYS A 74 -17.32 -9.80 10.75
N PRO A 75 -18.38 -9.70 11.57
CA PRO A 75 -18.74 -8.44 12.23
C PRO A 75 -17.71 -7.99 13.27
N HIS A 76 -16.86 -8.91 13.75
CA HIS A 76 -15.88 -8.66 14.81
C HIS A 76 -14.43 -8.64 14.32
N CYS A 77 -14.14 -9.09 13.09
CA CYS A 77 -12.75 -9.26 12.65
C CYS A 77 -12.02 -7.92 12.53
N ARG A 78 -12.74 -6.84 12.23
CA ARG A 78 -12.19 -5.46 12.26
C ARG A 78 -11.56 -5.09 13.60
N GLU A 79 -12.13 -5.53 14.72
CA GLU A 79 -11.63 -5.23 16.07
C GLU A 79 -10.24 -5.84 16.30
N PHE A 80 -9.95 -6.98 15.65
CA PHE A 80 -8.62 -7.57 15.63
C PHE A 80 -7.73 -6.91 14.58
N GLU A 81 -8.23 -6.73 13.36
CA GLU A 81 -7.44 -6.28 12.21
C GLU A 81 -6.87 -4.87 12.41
N GLU A 82 -7.69 -3.90 12.83
CA GLU A 82 -7.28 -2.50 12.94
C GLU A 82 -6.06 -2.30 13.86
N PRO A 83 -6.03 -2.83 15.10
CA PRO A 83 -4.88 -2.63 15.98
C PRO A 83 -3.73 -3.62 15.75
N ASN A 84 -3.98 -4.85 15.29
CA ASN A 84 -2.96 -5.92 15.31
C ASN A 84 -2.36 -6.22 13.93
N LEU A 85 -3.14 -6.15 12.86
CA LEU A 85 -2.69 -6.55 11.52
C LEU A 85 -1.45 -5.75 11.05
N PRO A 86 -1.32 -4.43 11.30
CA PRO A 86 -0.13 -3.70 10.88
C PRO A 86 1.17 -4.22 11.49
N ALA A 87 1.15 -4.64 12.76
CA ALA A 87 2.31 -5.20 13.44
C ALA A 87 2.68 -6.58 12.86
N LEU A 88 1.68 -7.43 12.63
CA LEU A 88 1.84 -8.72 11.95
C LEU A 88 2.46 -8.56 10.56
N LEU A 89 1.95 -7.64 9.74
CA LEU A 89 2.49 -7.37 8.42
C LEU A 89 3.91 -6.80 8.47
N ALA A 90 4.24 -6.00 9.49
CA ALA A 90 5.60 -5.51 9.71
C ALA A 90 6.57 -6.65 10.09
N ASP A 91 6.13 -7.63 10.88
CA ASP A 91 6.92 -8.83 11.19
C ASP A 91 7.15 -9.68 9.93
N ALA A 92 6.13 -9.86 9.09
CA ALA A 92 6.25 -10.56 7.82
C ALA A 92 7.23 -9.87 6.87
N ALA A 93 7.12 -8.54 6.72
CA ALA A 93 8.02 -7.74 5.89
C ALA A 93 9.48 -7.78 6.40
N ALA A 94 9.68 -7.90 7.71
CA ALA A 94 11.00 -8.04 8.30
C ALA A 94 11.55 -9.48 8.28
N GLY A 95 10.84 -10.44 7.67
CA GLY A 95 11.24 -11.84 7.61
C GLY A 95 11.18 -12.57 8.96
N ARG A 96 10.43 -12.04 9.93
CA ARG A 96 10.25 -12.67 11.25
C ARG A 96 9.08 -13.65 11.26
N ALA A 97 8.04 -13.36 10.48
CA ALA A 97 6.85 -14.17 10.37
C ALA A 97 6.52 -14.57 8.91
N GLU A 98 5.79 -15.67 8.79
CA GLU A 98 4.98 -16.02 7.64
C GLU A 98 3.52 -15.96 8.10
N ILE A 99 2.69 -15.21 7.38
CA ILE A 99 1.24 -15.16 7.62
C ILE A 99 0.57 -15.97 6.52
N ARG A 100 -0.41 -16.79 6.88
CA ARG A 100 -1.21 -17.58 5.94
C ARG A 100 -2.69 -17.58 6.32
#